data_AF-A0A519ENC6-F1
#
_entry.id   AF-A0A519ENC6-F1
#
_cell.length_a   1.000
_cell.length_b   1.000
_cell.length_c   1.000
_cell.angle_alpha   90.00
_cell.angle_beta   90.00
_cell.angle_gamma   90.00
#
_symmetry.space_group_name_H-M   'P 1'
#
loop_
_entity.id
_entity.type
_entity.pdbx_description
1 polymer ?
#
loop_
_entity_poly.entity_id
_entity_poly.type
_entity_poly.pdbx_seq_one_letter_code
_entity_poly.pdbx_strand_id
1 'polypeptide(L)'
;TDSHPLIKQALGRFPDGRRRYAGIALDVFFDHCLARDWHLYSDEPLDTFTGKVYRVLADEPALPESLALIAPRMAAQDWLGSYREFSVVGDALAGISRRLTRPEGLAGVNQELHALYRPLSDDFSAFYPELQAFAQAALAAERTIAG
;
A
#
# COMPACT_ATOMS: atom_id res chain seq x y z
N THR A 1 -8.24 -4.38 10.40
CA THR A 1 -7.60 -3.08 10.09
C THR A 1 -8.61 -1.95 9.96
N ASP A 2 -9.72 -2.11 9.23
CA ASP A 2 -10.73 -1.05 9.02
C ASP A 2 -11.40 -0.49 10.30
N SER A 3 -11.45 -1.30 11.36
CA SER A 3 -12.00 -0.88 12.66
C SER A 3 -11.01 -0.08 13.52
N HIS A 4 -9.72 -0.06 13.14
CA HIS A 4 -8.64 0.51 13.95
C HIS A 4 -8.82 2.03 14.13
N PRO A 5 -8.66 2.58 15.35
CA PRO A 5 -8.84 4.01 15.59
C PRO A 5 -8.00 4.90 14.68
N LEU A 6 -6.74 4.54 14.43
CA LEU A 6 -5.83 5.31 13.56
C LEU A 6 -6.24 5.27 12.08
N ILE A 7 -6.82 4.16 11.61
CA ILE A 7 -7.38 4.09 10.24
C ILE A 7 -8.62 4.96 10.13
N LYS A 8 -9.51 4.94 11.13
CA LYS A 8 -10.67 5.82 11.17
C LYS A 8 -10.28 7.30 11.24
N GLN A 9 -9.23 7.62 11.99
CA GLN A 9 -8.66 8.96 12.05
C GLN A 9 -8.14 9.39 10.68
N ALA A 10 -7.30 8.58 10.02
CA ALA A 10 -6.76 8.88 8.71
C ALA A 10 -7.85 9.06 7.64
N LEU A 11 -8.83 8.16 7.59
CA LEU A 11 -10.00 8.27 6.72
C LEU A 11 -10.83 9.54 7.01
N GLY A 12 -10.90 9.95 8.28
CA GLY A 12 -11.61 11.14 8.73
C GLY A 12 -10.95 12.47 8.32
N ARG A 13 -9.70 12.45 7.81
CA ARG A 13 -9.01 13.64 7.31
C ARG A 13 -9.44 14.05 5.91
N PHE A 14 -9.98 13.11 5.14
CA PHE A 14 -10.49 13.40 3.80
C PHE A 14 -11.79 14.23 3.89
N PRO A 15 -12.01 15.18 2.97
CA PRO A 15 -13.25 15.96 2.94
C PRO A 15 -14.51 15.09 2.86
N ASP A 16 -15.60 15.59 3.43
CA ASP A 16 -16.90 14.93 3.37
C ASP A 16 -17.32 14.67 1.91
N GLY A 17 -17.90 13.49 1.66
CA GLY A 17 -18.24 13.02 0.32
C GLY A 17 -17.20 12.10 -0.33
N ARG A 18 -15.98 12.01 0.22
CA ARG A 18 -14.91 11.12 -0.30
C ARG A 18 -14.75 9.78 0.39
N ARG A 19 -15.50 9.51 1.46
CA ARG A 19 -15.39 8.27 2.27
C ARG A 19 -15.36 6.98 1.46
N ARG A 20 -16.07 6.90 0.32
CA ARG A 20 -16.08 5.71 -0.56
C ARG A 20 -14.74 5.42 -1.22
N TYR A 21 -13.96 6.45 -1.51
CA TYR A 21 -12.68 6.35 -2.24
C TYR A 21 -11.46 6.67 -1.37
N ALA A 22 -11.70 7.26 -0.20
CA ALA A 22 -10.66 7.55 0.80
C ALA A 22 -9.89 6.29 1.20
N GLY A 23 -10.54 5.13 1.30
CA GLY A 23 -9.86 3.85 1.55
C GLY A 23 -8.81 3.53 0.48
N ILE A 24 -9.20 3.53 -0.80
CA ILE A 24 -8.28 3.30 -1.92
C ILE A 24 -7.13 4.32 -1.91
N ALA A 25 -7.44 5.59 -1.69
CA ALA A 25 -6.43 6.64 -1.62
C ALA A 25 -5.45 6.42 -0.47
N LEU A 26 -5.97 6.04 0.70
CA LEU A 26 -5.20 5.79 1.90
C LEU A 26 -4.31 4.56 1.75
N ASP A 27 -4.82 3.47 1.15
CA ASP A 27 -4.05 2.25 0.90
C ASP A 27 -2.82 2.54 0.02
N VAL A 28 -3.03 3.22 -1.11
CA VAL A 28 -1.93 3.62 -2.03
C VAL A 28 -0.96 4.58 -1.33
N PHE A 29 -1.47 5.49 -0.49
CA PHE A 29 -0.63 6.42 0.27
C PHE A 29 0.18 5.70 1.37
N PHE A 30 -0.38 4.68 1.99
CA PHE A 30 0.31 3.87 3.01
C PHE A 30 1.37 2.97 2.39
N ASP A 31 1.15 2.45 1.19
CA ASP A 31 2.20 1.77 0.40
C ASP A 31 3.38 2.73 0.13
N HIS A 32 3.09 4.00 -0.18
CA HIS A 32 4.14 5.03 -0.31
C HIS A 32 4.89 5.28 1.01
N CYS A 33 4.17 5.44 2.12
CA CYS A 33 4.82 5.65 3.43
C CYS A 33 5.70 4.46 3.80
N LEU A 34 5.23 3.23 3.59
CA LEU A 34 6.00 2.02 3.83
C LEU A 34 7.25 1.95 2.97
N ALA A 35 7.15 2.23 1.67
CA ALA A 35 8.29 2.19 0.77
C ALA A 35 9.32 3.30 1.09
N ARG A 36 8.86 4.52 1.41
CA ARG A 36 9.71 5.65 1.79
C ARG A 36 10.50 5.36 3.06
N ASP A 37 9.82 4.83 4.08
CA ASP A 37 10.38 4.66 5.43
C ASP A 37 10.76 3.21 5.74
N TRP A 38 10.91 2.37 4.71
CA TRP A 38 11.11 0.92 4.83
C TRP A 38 12.19 0.51 5.85
N HIS A 39 13.29 1.26 5.89
CA HIS A 39 14.42 1.05 6.81
C HIS A 39 14.07 1.13 8.30
N LEU A 40 12.92 1.70 8.65
CA LEU A 40 12.42 1.74 10.04
C LEU A 40 11.71 0.45 10.45
N TYR A 41 11.25 -0.34 9.47
CA TYR A 41 10.36 -1.48 9.68
C TYR A 41 10.99 -2.83 9.32
N SER A 42 12.08 -2.80 8.55
CA SER A 42 12.81 -3.98 8.11
C SER A 42 14.32 -3.72 8.05
N ASP A 43 15.10 -4.68 8.51
CA ASP A 43 16.57 -4.68 8.37
C ASP A 43 17.01 -5.07 6.94
N GLU A 44 16.12 -5.68 6.16
CA GLU A 44 16.38 -5.99 4.75
C GLU A 44 16.17 -4.74 3.89
N PRO A 45 17.11 -4.35 3.00
CA PRO A 45 16.89 -3.25 2.07
C PRO A 45 15.67 -3.46 1.16
N LEU A 46 14.92 -2.38 0.88
CA LEU A 46 13.69 -2.43 0.08
C LEU A 46 13.93 -3.10 -1.29
N ASP A 47 15.02 -2.74 -1.99
CA ASP A 47 15.35 -3.26 -3.32
C ASP A 47 15.60 -4.78 -3.28
N THR A 48 16.17 -5.29 -2.19
CA THR A 48 16.36 -6.72 -1.97
C THR A 48 15.00 -7.40 -1.77
N PHE A 49 14.13 -6.80 -0.95
CA PHE A 49 12.78 -7.32 -0.69
C PHE A 49 11.93 -7.35 -1.96
N THR A 50 11.82 -6.25 -2.70
CA THR A 50 11.02 -6.18 -3.93
C THR A 50 11.58 -7.11 -5.00
N GLY A 51 12.90 -7.22 -5.13
CA GLY A 51 13.56 -8.18 -6.00
C GLY A 51 13.19 -9.64 -5.69
N LYS A 52 13.03 -10.00 -4.40
CA LYS A 52 12.52 -11.33 -4.02
C LYS A 52 11.05 -11.51 -4.42
N VAL A 53 10.21 -10.51 -4.18
CA VAL A 53 8.79 -10.55 -4.57
C VAL A 53 8.65 -10.74 -6.08
N TYR A 54 9.41 -10.01 -6.89
CA TYR A 54 9.37 -10.17 -8.34
C TYR A 54 9.84 -11.54 -8.80
N ARG A 55 10.83 -12.13 -8.13
CA ARG A 55 11.28 -13.49 -8.42
C ARG A 55 10.20 -14.52 -8.11
N VAL A 56 9.52 -14.39 -6.97
CA VAL A 56 8.38 -15.26 -6.63
C VAL A 56 7.29 -15.16 -7.70
N LEU A 57 6.96 -13.95 -8.17
CA LEU A 57 6.00 -13.78 -9.26
C LEU A 57 6.49 -14.41 -10.57
N ALA A 58 7.77 -14.28 -10.91
CA ALA A 58 8.32 -14.86 -12.14
C ALA A 58 8.36 -16.40 -12.09
N ASP A 59 8.58 -16.97 -10.91
CA ASP A 59 8.75 -18.41 -10.70
C ASP A 59 7.42 -19.14 -10.44
N GLU A 60 6.29 -18.43 -10.30
CA GLU A 60 4.97 -19.01 -10.04
C GLU A 60 4.25 -19.39 -11.35
N PRO A 61 4.19 -20.68 -11.73
CA PRO A 61 3.57 -21.11 -12.98
C PRO A 61 2.03 -20.98 -12.99
N ALA A 62 1.39 -20.93 -11.83
CA ALA A 62 -0.06 -20.88 -11.69
C ALA A 62 -0.58 -19.46 -11.36
N LEU A 63 0.13 -18.41 -11.80
CA LEU A 63 -0.35 -17.04 -11.64
C LEU A 63 -1.69 -16.84 -12.37
N PRO A 64 -2.65 -16.11 -11.76
CA PRO A 64 -3.83 -15.65 -12.47
C PRO A 64 -3.43 -14.90 -13.74
N GLU A 65 -4.13 -15.16 -14.85
CA GLU A 65 -3.77 -14.67 -16.19
C GLU A 65 -3.51 -13.14 -16.22
N SER A 66 -4.38 -12.37 -15.57
CA SER A 66 -4.24 -10.91 -15.51
C SER A 66 -2.97 -10.46 -14.79
N LEU A 67 -2.52 -11.19 -13.78
CA LEU A 67 -1.29 -10.90 -13.04
C LEU A 67 -0.06 -11.37 -13.83
N ALA A 68 -0.13 -12.54 -14.47
CA ALA A 68 0.93 -13.05 -15.34
C ALA A 68 1.27 -12.09 -16.49
N LEU A 69 0.26 -11.40 -17.04
CA LEU A 69 0.45 -10.40 -18.10
C LEU A 69 1.19 -9.14 -17.63
N ILE A 70 1.03 -8.74 -16.37
CA ILE A 70 1.62 -7.50 -15.84
C ILE A 70 2.91 -7.73 -15.06
N ALA A 71 3.13 -8.91 -14.48
CA ALA A 71 4.26 -9.22 -13.62
C ALA A 71 5.64 -8.91 -14.26
N PRO A 72 5.92 -9.25 -15.54
CA PRO A 72 7.19 -8.89 -16.16
C PRO A 72 7.43 -7.38 -16.23
N ARG A 73 6.38 -6.61 -16.50
CA ARG A 73 6.46 -5.14 -16.55
C ARG A 73 6.60 -4.54 -15.15
N MET A 74 5.90 -5.11 -14.16
CA MET A 74 6.02 -4.70 -12.75
C MET A 74 7.46 -4.79 -12.28
N ALA A 75 8.13 -5.90 -12.59
CA ALA A 75 9.53 -6.13 -12.24
C ALA A 75 10.48 -5.22 -13.03
N ALA A 76 10.29 -5.10 -14.36
CA ALA A 76 11.15 -4.28 -15.21
C ALA A 76 11.11 -2.78 -14.89
N GLN A 77 10.03 -2.32 -14.23
CA GLN A 77 9.82 -0.92 -13.86
C GLN A 77 9.84 -0.70 -12.34
N ASP A 78 10.24 -1.72 -11.57
CA ASP A 78 10.27 -1.71 -10.09
C ASP A 78 9.04 -1.03 -9.46
N TRP A 79 7.84 -1.44 -9.84
CA TRP A 79 6.60 -0.77 -9.36
C TRP A 79 6.48 -0.70 -7.84
N LEU A 80 6.98 -1.70 -7.11
CA LEU A 80 6.90 -1.81 -5.66
C LEU A 80 7.95 -0.91 -5.00
N GLY A 81 9.20 -0.93 -5.47
CA GLY A 81 10.25 -0.08 -4.93
C GLY A 81 10.06 1.40 -5.29
N SER A 82 9.43 1.66 -6.44
CA SER A 82 9.11 3.01 -6.92
C SER A 82 8.08 3.74 -6.06
N TYR A 83 7.31 3.04 -5.21
CA TYR A 83 6.40 3.70 -4.26
C TYR A 83 7.12 4.64 -3.29
N ARG A 84 8.45 4.59 -3.16
CA ARG A 84 9.21 5.62 -2.42
C ARG A 84 9.00 7.03 -2.96
N GLU A 85 8.68 7.16 -4.25
CA GLU A 85 8.45 8.42 -4.94
C GLU A 85 6.97 8.79 -4.89
N PHE A 86 6.64 9.96 -4.35
CA PHE A 86 5.24 10.37 -4.21
C PHE A 86 4.52 10.51 -5.57
N SER A 87 5.23 10.84 -6.66
CA SER A 87 4.64 10.91 -8.00
C SER A 87 4.00 9.58 -8.44
N VAL A 88 4.53 8.45 -7.97
CA VAL A 88 4.03 7.10 -8.30
C VAL A 88 2.65 6.86 -7.67
N VAL A 89 2.33 7.51 -6.54
CA VAL A 89 0.99 7.48 -5.95
C VAL A 89 -0.05 8.03 -6.93
N GLY A 90 0.25 9.16 -7.57
CA GLY A 90 -0.63 9.77 -8.57
C GLY A 90 -0.88 8.86 -9.78
N ASP A 91 0.18 8.25 -10.30
CA ASP A 91 0.09 7.31 -11.43
C ASP A 91 -0.68 6.03 -11.08
N ALA A 92 -0.44 5.49 -9.88
CA ALA A 92 -1.17 4.35 -9.36
C ALA A 92 -2.67 4.65 -9.24
N LEU A 93 -3.03 5.79 -8.64
CA LEU A 93 -4.43 6.23 -8.51
C LEU A 93 -5.10 6.46 -9.87
N ALA A 94 -4.40 7.05 -10.84
CA ALA A 94 -4.91 7.19 -12.20
C ALA A 94 -5.14 5.82 -12.85
N GLY A 95 -4.23 4.87 -12.66
CA GLY A 95 -4.37 3.49 -13.11
C GLY A 95 -5.53 2.75 -12.46
N ILE A 96 -5.79 2.99 -11.18
CA ILE A 96 -6.94 2.42 -10.45
C ILE A 96 -8.24 3.07 -10.95
N SER A 97 -8.28 4.41 -11.06
CA SER A 97 -9.44 5.16 -11.53
C SER A 97 -9.98 4.63 -12.86
N ARG A 98 -9.10 4.36 -13.84
CA ARG A 98 -9.48 3.79 -15.14
C ARG A 98 -10.19 2.43 -15.07
N ARG A 99 -10.02 1.68 -13.97
CA ARG A 99 -10.62 0.36 -13.75
C ARG A 99 -11.93 0.43 -12.95
N LEU A 100 -12.27 1.59 -12.37
CA LEU A 100 -13.49 1.78 -11.59
C LEU A 100 -14.68 2.08 -12.49
N THR A 101 -15.88 1.64 -12.07
CA THR A 101 -17.15 1.98 -12.74
C THR A 101 -17.47 3.48 -12.69
N ARG A 102 -16.94 4.20 -11.70
CA ARG A 102 -17.11 5.65 -11.50
C ARG A 102 -15.73 6.30 -11.30
N PRO A 103 -14.96 6.52 -12.37
CA PRO A 103 -13.58 7.03 -12.31
C PRO A 103 -13.47 8.43 -11.69
N GLU A 104 -14.52 9.25 -11.84
CA GLU A 104 -14.63 10.60 -11.30
C GLU A 104 -14.54 10.66 -9.77
N GLY A 105 -14.81 9.53 -9.10
CA GLY A 105 -14.67 9.41 -7.64
C GLY A 105 -13.24 9.58 -7.12
N LEU A 106 -12.23 9.40 -7.98
CA LEU A 106 -10.82 9.64 -7.64
C LEU A 106 -10.29 10.98 -8.18
N ALA A 107 -11.13 11.79 -8.83
CA ALA A 107 -10.71 13.09 -9.35
C ALA A 107 -10.23 14.01 -8.22
N GLY A 108 -9.04 14.59 -8.38
CA GLY A 108 -8.44 15.50 -7.39
C GLY A 108 -7.95 14.81 -6.11
N VAL A 109 -8.02 13.49 -5.96
CA VAL A 109 -7.49 12.77 -4.78
C VAL A 109 -6.00 13.01 -4.59
N ASN A 110 -5.22 13.04 -5.67
CA ASN A 110 -3.78 13.29 -5.57
C ASN A 110 -3.46 14.67 -4.93
N GLN A 111 -4.27 15.69 -5.21
CA GLN A 111 -4.11 17.02 -4.63
C GLN A 111 -4.43 17.02 -3.13
N GLU A 112 -5.44 16.25 -2.71
CA GLU A 112 -5.76 16.09 -1.30
C GLU A 112 -4.69 15.30 -0.56
N LEU A 113 -4.16 14.23 -1.15
CA LEU A 113 -3.04 13.50 -0.56
C LEU A 113 -1.80 14.40 -0.40
N HIS A 114 -1.53 15.29 -1.35
CA HIS A 114 -0.50 16.32 -1.18
C HIS A 114 -0.79 17.24 0.02
N ALA A 115 -2.03 17.73 0.16
CA ALA A 115 -2.42 18.61 1.26
C ALA A 115 -2.40 17.89 2.63
N LEU A 116 -2.71 16.59 2.64
CA LEU A 116 -2.78 15.74 3.83
C LEU A 116 -1.50 14.92 4.06
N TYR A 117 -0.45 15.15 3.28
CA TYR A 117 0.73 14.28 3.23
C TYR A 117 1.33 14.04 4.62
N ARG A 118 1.57 15.14 5.35
CA ARG A 118 2.17 15.08 6.68
C ARG A 118 1.24 14.42 7.71
N PRO A 119 -0.01 14.89 7.91
CA PRO A 119 -0.88 14.27 8.90
C PRO A 119 -1.20 12.79 8.61
N LEU A 120 -1.28 12.38 7.34
CA LEU A 120 -1.44 10.96 6.98
C LEU A 120 -0.15 10.15 7.20
N SER A 121 1.03 10.75 6.96
CA SER A 121 2.31 10.11 7.29
C SER A 121 2.42 9.87 8.80
N ASP A 122 2.03 10.85 9.62
CA ASP A 122 2.04 10.72 11.08
C ASP A 122 1.08 9.60 11.55
N ASP A 123 -0.12 9.53 10.94
CA ASP A 123 -1.07 8.45 11.21
C ASP A 123 -0.49 7.07 10.84
N PHE A 124 0.19 6.97 9.69
CA PHE A 124 0.86 5.73 9.27
C PHE A 124 1.96 5.32 10.24
N SER A 125 2.84 6.25 10.62
CA SER A 125 3.95 5.97 11.52
C SER A 125 3.50 5.51 12.91
N ALA A 126 2.32 5.98 13.37
CA ALA A 126 1.69 5.48 14.59
C ALA A 126 1.06 4.09 14.38
N PHE A 127 0.41 3.87 13.23
CA PHE A 127 -0.38 2.67 12.97
C PHE A 127 0.45 1.44 12.60
N TYR A 128 1.43 1.59 11.72
CA TYR A 128 2.12 0.45 11.12
C TYR A 128 2.85 -0.46 12.14
N PRO A 129 3.51 0.07 13.20
CA PRO A 129 4.08 -0.77 14.25
C PRO A 129 3.03 -1.64 14.98
N GLU A 130 1.82 -1.12 15.22
CA GLU A 130 0.73 -1.88 15.83
C GLU A 130 0.26 -3.01 14.90
N LEU A 131 0.16 -2.74 13.59
CA LEU A 131 -0.16 -3.75 12.59
C LEU A 131 0.90 -4.85 12.52
N GLN A 132 2.18 -4.49 12.53
CA GLN A 132 3.28 -5.44 12.51
C GLN A 132 3.27 -6.33 13.76
N ALA A 133 3.08 -5.75 14.95
CA ALA A 133 2.98 -6.51 16.20
C ALA A 133 1.80 -7.49 16.18
N PHE A 134 0.63 -7.05 15.70
CA PHE A 134 -0.55 -7.90 15.56
C PHE A 134 -0.29 -9.09 14.61
N ALA A 135 0.31 -8.85 13.44
CA ALA A 135 0.61 -9.89 12.47
C ALA A 135 1.62 -10.92 13.02
N GLN A 136 2.66 -10.46 13.72
CA GLN A 136 3.63 -11.36 14.35
C GLN A 136 3.01 -12.22 15.45
N ALA A 137 2.10 -11.66 16.25
CA ALA A 137 1.39 -12.40 17.28
C ALA A 137 0.48 -13.49 16.66
N ALA A 138 -0.21 -13.19 15.56
CA ALA A 138 -1.05 -14.16 14.86
C ALA A 138 -0.22 -15.35 14.30
N LEU A 139 0.91 -15.06 13.65
CA LEU A 139 1.81 -16.10 13.13
C LEU A 139 2.40 -16.99 14.24
N ALA A 140 2.72 -16.41 15.40
CA ALA A 140 3.20 -17.17 16.56
C ALA A 140 2.11 -18.10 17.13
N ALA A 141 0.86 -17.63 17.18
CA ALA A 141 -0.27 -18.43 17.63
C ALA A 141 -0.55 -19.63 16.69
N GLU A 142 -0.52 -19.42 15.37
CA GLU A 142 -0.71 -20.50 14.40
C GLU A 142 0.38 -21.58 14.50
N ARG A 143 1.64 -21.19 14.71
CA ARG A 143 2.76 -22.12 14.91
C ARG A 143 2.65 -22.93 16.20
N THR A 144 2.00 -22.38 17.22
CA THR A 144 1.80 -23.06 18.51
C THR A 144 0.66 -24.09 18.45
N ILE A 145 -0.31 -23.90 17.55
CA ILE A 145 -1.45 -24.82 17.36
C ILE A 145 -1.08 -25.97 16.40
N ALA A 146 -0.14 -25.73 15.47
CA ALA A 146 0.29 -26.69 14.46
C ALA A 146 1.48 -27.59 14.88
N GLY A 147 2.03 -27.42 16.10
CA GLY A 147 3.13 -28.20 16.65
C GLY A 147 2.71 -29.04 17.85
#